data_AF-C5KYX0-F1
#
_entry.id   AF-C5KYX0-F1
#
_cell.length_a   1.000
_cell.length_b   1.000
_cell.length_c   1.000
_cell.angle_alpha   90.00
_cell.angle_beta   90.00
_cell.angle_gamma   90.00
#
_symmetry.space_group_name_H-M   'P 1'
#
loop_
_entity.id
_entity.type
_entity.pdbx_description
1 polymer ?
#
loop_
_entity_poly.entity_id
_entity_poly.type
_entity_poly.pdbx_seq_one_letter_code
_entity_poly.pdbx_strand_id
1 'polypeptide(L)'
;MARQIEGAHAWMESLTHQLCTMPPKQAVLMLGGPLALCKAHCTKMFEYCAREASQIFGGNAYTRSGLGEVVERLYRDVRALAIPGGSEEIMLDLAVRQANAQYKMAIAGRL
;
A
#
# COMPACT_ATOMS: atom_id res chain seq x y z
N MET A 1 -6.05 -5.75 14.44
CA MET A 1 -5.18 -5.43 13.27
C MET A 1 -5.18 -6.53 12.21
N ALA A 2 -5.10 -7.80 12.60
CA ALA A 2 -5.05 -8.97 11.69
C ALA A 2 -6.04 -8.92 10.50
N ARG A 3 -7.33 -8.64 10.72
CA ARG A 3 -8.34 -8.56 9.63
C ARG A 3 -7.93 -7.64 8.48
N GLN A 4 -7.31 -6.49 8.77
CA GLN A 4 -6.89 -5.54 7.74
C GLN A 4 -5.67 -6.08 6.99
N ILE A 5 -4.73 -6.70 7.70
CA ILE A 5 -3.53 -7.32 7.13
C ILE A 5 -3.89 -8.43 6.17
N GLU A 6 -4.79 -9.34 6.57
CA GLU A 6 -5.28 -10.42 5.70
C GLU A 6 -5.96 -9.87 4.44
N GLY A 7 -6.76 -8.81 4.58
CA GLY A 7 -7.40 -8.15 3.43
C GLY A 7 -6.40 -7.52 2.46
N ALA A 8 -5.39 -6.82 2.99
CA ALA A 8 -4.34 -6.21 2.18
C ALA A 8 -3.47 -7.28 1.49
N HIS A 9 -3.14 -8.35 2.20
CA HIS A 9 -2.38 -9.48 1.66
C HIS A 9 -3.14 -10.17 0.52
N ALA A 10 -4.42 -10.49 0.71
CA ALA A 10 -5.26 -11.10 -0.32
C ALA A 10 -5.36 -10.22 -1.58
N TRP A 11 -5.49 -8.90 -1.42
CA TRP A 11 -5.53 -7.99 -2.56
C TRP A 11 -4.19 -7.91 -3.30
N MET A 12 -3.07 -7.84 -2.56
CA MET A 12 -1.73 -7.86 -3.12
C MET A 12 -1.45 -9.12 -3.93
N GLU A 13 -1.83 -10.30 -3.40
CA GLU A 13 -1.72 -11.58 -4.11
C GLU A 13 -2.55 -11.59 -5.40
N SER A 14 -3.79 -11.09 -5.34
CA SER A 14 -4.66 -10.99 -6.52
C SER A 14 -4.06 -10.10 -7.62
N LEU A 15 -3.51 -8.94 -7.25
CA LEU A 15 -2.86 -8.02 -8.19
C LEU A 15 -1.56 -8.62 -8.76
N THR A 16 -0.78 -9.30 -7.93
CA THR A 16 0.45 -9.99 -8.34
C THR A 16 0.14 -11.09 -9.35
N HIS A 17 -0.89 -11.89 -9.09
CA HIS A 17 -1.34 -12.90 -10.02
C HIS A 17 -1.72 -12.28 -11.37
N GLN A 18 -2.52 -11.21 -11.38
CA GLN A 18 -2.91 -10.51 -12.60
C GLN A 18 -1.69 -9.96 -13.35
N LEU A 19 -0.71 -9.41 -12.64
CA LEU A 19 0.53 -8.92 -13.23
C LEU A 19 1.32 -10.02 -13.94
N CYS A 20 1.32 -11.23 -13.37
CA CYS A 20 2.04 -12.39 -13.93
C CYS A 20 1.31 -13.08 -15.10
N THR A 21 -0.01 -12.97 -15.18
CA THR A 21 -0.81 -13.70 -16.20
C THR A 21 -1.38 -12.83 -17.30
N MET A 22 -1.41 -11.50 -17.14
CA MET A 22 -1.88 -10.58 -18.18
C MET A 22 -0.80 -10.28 -19.22
N PRO A 23 -1.17 -10.04 -20.49
CA PRO A 23 -0.25 -9.51 -21.49
C PRO A 23 0.38 -8.19 -21.03
N PRO A 24 1.69 -7.95 -21.22
CA PRO A 24 2.40 -6.80 -20.65
C PRO A 24 1.75 -5.44 -20.95
N LYS A 25 1.29 -5.23 -22.20
CA LYS A 25 0.62 -3.99 -22.60
C LYS A 25 -0.69 -3.76 -21.85
N GLN A 26 -1.46 -4.82 -21.65
CA GLN A 26 -2.74 -4.77 -20.96
C GLN A 26 -2.53 -4.60 -19.44
N ALA A 27 -1.55 -5.29 -18.87
CA ALA A 27 -1.21 -5.19 -17.46
C ALA A 27 -0.83 -3.75 -17.08
N VAL A 28 0.05 -3.11 -17.86
CA VAL A 28 0.45 -1.71 -17.63
C VAL A 28 -0.76 -0.77 -17.71
N LEU A 29 -1.63 -0.96 -18.70
CA LEU A 29 -2.80 -0.12 -18.88
C LEU A 29 -3.81 -0.27 -17.74
N MET A 30 -4.10 -1.51 -17.31
CA MET A 30 -5.21 -1.83 -16.42
C MET A 30 -4.82 -1.80 -14.93
N LEU A 31 -3.59 -2.22 -14.59
CA LEU A 31 -3.18 -2.48 -13.20
C LEU A 31 -2.44 -1.32 -12.54
N GLY A 32 -1.96 -0.31 -13.27
CA GLY A 32 -1.14 0.75 -12.67
C GLY A 32 -1.87 1.52 -11.54
N GLY A 33 -3.16 1.81 -11.73
CA GLY A 33 -3.99 2.49 -10.73
C GLY A 33 -4.24 1.61 -9.51
N PRO A 34 -4.77 0.37 -9.70
CA PRO A 34 -4.90 -0.60 -8.62
C PRO A 34 -3.61 -0.87 -7.83
N LEU A 35 -2.46 -0.98 -8.50
CA LEU A 35 -1.16 -1.18 -7.84
C LEU A 35 -0.76 0.04 -6.99
N ALA A 36 -0.96 1.25 -7.51
CA ALA A 36 -0.73 2.48 -6.74
C ALA A 36 -1.62 2.54 -5.49
N LEU A 37 -2.91 2.20 -5.60
CA LEU A 37 -3.82 2.10 -4.45
C LEU A 37 -3.36 1.05 -3.46
N CYS A 38 -2.98 -0.14 -3.93
CA CYS A 38 -2.51 -1.22 -3.06
C CYS A 38 -1.28 -0.80 -2.27
N LYS A 39 -0.31 -0.13 -2.91
CA LYS A 39 0.90 0.37 -2.24
C LYS A 39 0.56 1.40 -1.16
N ALA A 40 -0.32 2.36 -1.46
CA ALA A 40 -0.77 3.36 -0.48
C ALA A 40 -1.56 2.70 0.67
N HIS A 41 -2.38 1.70 0.36
CA HIS A 41 -3.17 0.98 1.36
C HIS A 41 -2.28 0.21 2.35
N CYS A 42 -1.30 -0.54 1.84
CA CYS A 42 -0.38 -1.31 2.68
C CYS A 42 0.44 -0.43 3.63
N THR A 43 0.89 0.74 3.15
CA THR A 43 1.72 1.67 3.93
C THR A 43 0.92 2.39 5.03
N LYS A 44 -0.31 2.84 4.73
CA LYS A 44 -1.25 3.35 5.75
C LYS A 44 -1.63 2.30 6.79
N MET A 45 -1.82 1.06 6.35
CA MET A 45 -2.11 -0.04 7.27
C MET A 45 -0.91 -0.33 8.18
N PHE A 46 0.32 -0.27 7.64
CA PHE A 46 1.53 -0.42 8.45
C PHE A 46 1.67 0.68 9.50
N GLU A 47 1.45 1.94 9.12
CA GLU A 47 1.39 3.06 10.08
C GLU A 47 0.35 2.81 11.18
N TYR A 48 -0.87 2.43 10.79
CA TYR A 48 -1.93 2.10 11.74
C TYR A 48 -1.48 1.02 12.73
N CYS A 49 -0.87 -0.06 12.22
CA CYS A 49 -0.43 -1.16 13.07
C CYS A 49 0.71 -0.74 14.01
N ALA A 50 1.70 0.00 13.52
CA ALA A 50 2.81 0.49 14.33
C ALA A 50 2.34 1.47 15.41
N ARG A 51 1.37 2.35 15.09
CA ARG A 51 0.77 3.29 16.03
C ARG A 51 -0.01 2.58 17.13
N GLU A 52 -0.87 1.63 16.78
CA GLU A 52 -1.64 0.87 17.77
C GLU A 52 -0.75 -0.02 18.64
N ALA A 53 0.29 -0.64 18.07
CA ALA A 53 1.28 -1.38 18.84
C ALA A 53 2.02 -0.48 19.83
N SER A 54 2.37 0.75 19.42
CA SER A 54 3.00 1.73 20.31
C SER A 54 2.11 2.09 21.50
N GLN A 55 0.80 2.24 21.27
CA GLN A 55 -0.16 2.52 22.33
C GLN A 55 -0.27 1.38 23.34
N ILE A 56 -0.23 0.12 22.88
CA ILE A 56 -0.28 -1.06 23.75
C ILE A 56 0.97 -1.17 24.63
N PHE A 57 2.14 -0.87 24.07
CA PHE A 57 3.41 -0.95 24.79
C PHE A 57 3.70 0.27 25.68
N GLY A 58 2.92 1.35 25.53
CA GLY A 58 3.06 2.57 26.32
C GLY A 58 4.46 3.18 26.21
N GLY A 59 5.07 3.55 27.34
CA GLY A 59 6.41 4.14 27.38
C GLY A 59 7.50 3.23 26.79
N ASN A 60 7.32 1.91 26.84
CA ASN A 60 8.28 0.96 26.28
C ASN A 60 8.33 1.05 24.74
N ALA A 61 7.29 1.56 24.08
CA ALA A 61 7.30 1.72 22.62
C ALA A 61 8.38 2.70 22.11
N TYR A 62 8.97 3.51 23.00
CA TYR A 62 10.05 4.45 22.67
C TYR A 62 11.45 3.88 22.94
N THR A 63 11.57 2.70 23.56
CA THR A 63 12.86 2.14 23.95
C THR A 63 13.45 1.30 22.83
N ARG A 64 14.66 1.65 22.40
CA ARG A 64 15.46 0.91 21.38
C ARG A 64 16.07 -0.40 21.90
N SER A 65 15.61 -0.89 23.04
CA SER A 65 16.06 -2.11 23.68
C SER A 65 14.92 -2.72 24.49
N GLY A 66 15.07 -3.98 24.89
CA GLY A 66 14.07 -4.68 25.69
C GLY A 66 12.79 -4.98 24.91
N LEU A 67 11.66 -5.05 25.63
CA LEU A 67 10.39 -5.56 25.09
C LEU A 67 9.81 -4.69 23.96
N GLY A 68 10.09 -3.39 23.95
CA GLY A 68 9.55 -2.45 22.96
C GLY A 68 10.41 -2.21 21.73
N GLU A 69 11.61 -2.80 21.65
CA GLU A 69 12.57 -2.56 20.56
C GLU A 69 11.96 -2.77 19.17
N VAL A 70 11.17 -3.83 19.02
CA VAL A 70 10.51 -4.16 17.74
C VAL A 70 9.49 -3.08 17.37
N VAL A 71 8.68 -2.63 18.32
CA VAL A 71 7.65 -1.61 18.07
C VAL A 71 8.28 -0.27 17.73
N GLU A 72 9.32 0.14 18.46
CA GLU A 72 10.08 1.37 18.21
C GLU A 72 10.67 1.38 16.79
N ARG A 73 11.30 0.27 16.39
CA ARG A 73 11.89 0.12 15.05
C ARG A 73 10.83 0.18 13.96
N LEU A 74 9.74 -0.59 14.10
CA LEU A 74 8.65 -0.59 13.12
C LEU A 74 8.04 0.81 12.96
N TYR A 75 7.86 1.55 14.06
CA TYR A 75 7.33 2.91 14.01
C TYR A 75 8.27 3.87 13.25
N ARG A 76 9.59 3.75 13.40
CA ARG A 76 10.56 4.52 12.59
C ARG A 76 10.53 4.14 11.11
N ASP A 77 10.31 2.88 10.80
CA ASP A 77 10.33 2.37 9.43
C ASP A 77 9.08 2.77 8.62
N VAL A 78 8.00 3.23 9.27
CA VAL A 78 6.75 3.65 8.59
C VAL A 78 7.02 4.60 7.42
N ARG A 79 7.78 5.67 7.65
CA ARG A 79 8.10 6.64 6.59
C ARG A 79 9.09 6.09 5.56
N ALA A 80 10.00 5.22 6.00
CA ALA A 80 10.95 4.56 5.11
C ALA A 80 10.24 3.65 4.08
N LEU A 81 9.05 3.12 4.40
CA LEU A 81 8.24 2.33 3.46
C LEU A 81 7.17 3.17 2.74
N ALA A 82 6.63 4.20 3.38
CA ALA A 82 5.57 5.02 2.81
C ALA A 82 6.03 5.95 1.68
N ILE A 83 7.30 6.37 1.65
CA ILE A 83 7.79 7.40 0.71
C ILE A 83 8.42 6.82 -0.57
N PRO A 84 9.31 5.81 -0.51
CA PRO A 84 9.99 5.32 -1.71
C PRO A 84 9.03 4.75 -2.76
N GLY A 85 9.39 4.92 -4.02
CA GLY A 85 8.53 4.56 -5.16
C GLY A 85 7.35 5.50 -5.37
N GLY A 86 7.18 6.54 -4.52
CA GLY A 86 6.15 7.57 -4.58
C GLY A 86 5.31 7.58 -3.30
N SER A 87 5.12 8.74 -2.68
CA SER A 87 4.39 8.88 -1.41
C SER A 87 2.91 8.53 -1.54
N GLU A 88 2.23 8.32 -0.42
CA GLU A 88 0.83 7.89 -0.38
C GLU A 88 -0.10 8.82 -1.15
N GLU A 89 0.05 10.13 -0.97
CA GLU A 89 -0.71 11.15 -1.69
C GLU A 89 -0.48 11.11 -3.20
N ILE A 90 0.76 10.85 -3.63
CA ILE A 90 1.11 10.73 -5.05
C ILE A 90 0.51 9.45 -5.65
N MET A 91 0.51 8.35 -4.90
CA MET A 91 -0.10 7.08 -5.32
C MET A 91 -1.62 7.20 -5.45
N LEU A 92 -2.26 7.87 -4.49
CA LEU A 92 -3.70 8.12 -4.53
C LEU A 92 -4.08 9.02 -5.72
N ASP A 93 -3.31 10.08 -6.00
CA ASP A 93 -3.51 10.93 -7.19
C ASP A 93 -3.29 10.15 -8.49
N LEU A 94 -2.22 9.37 -8.58
CA LEU A 94 -1.93 8.53 -9.74
C LEU A 94 -3.07 7.56 -10.03
N ALA A 95 -3.62 6.91 -9.01
CA ALA A 95 -4.73 5.98 -9.16
C ALA A 95 -5.98 6.66 -9.77
N VAL A 96 -6.34 7.85 -9.29
CA VAL A 96 -7.47 8.61 -9.82
C VAL A 96 -7.21 9.03 -11.27
N ARG A 97 -5.99 9.48 -11.59
CA ARG A 97 -5.63 9.86 -12.96
C ARG A 97 -5.70 8.68 -13.92
N GLN A 98 -5.21 7.51 -13.50
CA GLN A 98 -5.27 6.31 -14.34
C GLN A 98 -6.70 5.81 -14.52
N ALA A 99 -7.52 5.80 -13.48
CA ALA A 99 -8.94 5.45 -13.58
C ALA A 99 -9.68 6.39 -14.56
N ASN A 100 -9.44 7.69 -14.47
CA ASN A 100 -10.01 8.66 -15.40
C ASN A 100 -9.52 8.48 -16.85
N ALA A 101 -8.25 8.16 -17.04
CA ALA A 101 -7.69 7.90 -18.37
C ALA A 101 -8.32 6.64 -18.99
N GLN A 102 -8.43 5.55 -18.23
CA GLN A 102 -9.10 4.31 -18.64
C GLN A 102 -10.57 4.57 -18.98
N TYR A 103 -11.29 5.31 -18.14
CA TYR A 103 -12.69 5.68 -18.40
C TYR A 103 -12.85 6.42 -19.74
N LYS A 104 -11.97 7.40 -20.02
CA LYS A 104 -11.96 8.12 -21.29
C LYS A 104 -11.66 7.23 -22.50
N MET A 105 -10.79 6.23 -22.34
CA MET A 105 -10.54 5.24 -23.40
C MET A 105 -11.74 4.33 -23.63
N ALA A 106 -12.46 3.97 -22.56
CA ALA A 106 -13.63 3.09 -22.62
C ALA A 106 -14.75 3.73 -23.43
N ILE A 107 -15.10 4.97 -23.10
CA ILE A 107 -16.14 5.72 -23.81
C ILE A 107 -15.75 6.04 -25.27
N ALA A 108 -14.45 6.08 -25.57
CA ALA A 108 -13.95 6.29 -26.92
C ALA A 108 -13.85 5.00 -27.75
N GLY A 109 -14.16 3.83 -27.17
CA GLY A 109 -14.04 2.52 -27.85
C GLY A 109 -12.60 2.11 -28.16
N ARG A 110 -11.63 2.58 -27.36
CA ARG A 110 -10.18 2.35 -27.56
C ARG A 110 -9.57 1.40 -26.52
N LEU A 111 -10.42 0.74 -25.73
CA LEU A 111 -10.04 -0.19 -24.68
C LEU A 111 -10.03 -1.63 -25.18
#